data_AF-A0A1H6DVD8-F1
#
_entry.id   AF-A0A1H6DVD8-F1
#
_cell.length_a   1.000
_cell.length_b   1.000
_cell.length_c   1.000
_cell.angle_alpha   90.00
_cell.angle_beta   90.00
_cell.angle_gamma   90.00
#
_symmetry.space_group_name_H-M   'P 1'
#
loop_
_entity.id
_entity.type
_entity.pdbx_description
1 polymer ?
#
loop_
_entity_poly.entity_id
_entity_poly.type
_entity_poly.pdbx_seq_one_letter_code
_entity_poly.pdbx_strand_id
1 'polypeptide(L)'
;MHEIHQYDIGYEVATLPIVSLPALLDDAVVKERMGRSGLTQFSLRSVGDLSDQEALALKWLLAEYAVHGRGNKTFNQILPLGRAARGPVTLSYEGTKGTATLLGRELPLGGAPLVADDETLKRHLMRDYSFSAITGDWSQEELTKVYYALRHVKAADRPALHGLELARVGQLAADTQGGHRLALFSHVPDPIVGSPGRIRVADPTFEQDKVAFYGQSGTVIHPASAQILLHEVGHAVESLMPRSDARRNAGLAAESVGAGPYAANQTVPQEVIARALDLRYTELTEMNALLKLAFETVTALQKGSTDAATKRAACEAAGGKLRRLAQASQLDEARRLRDELQADYTALTSLYGDAIKVGNQGATASKEQFAHIVEEAGKLGDACWREFTQELVRWSEIRLLEVAWRSGHARLEPRRTGREQRFVAYVNTNGIRHDLTPYTTAYFQTSQAGGELYAEAFSLWLVHPEGLAEHSPALRAYFDDGQYRQDA
;
A
#
# COMPACT_ATOMS: atom_id res chain seq x y z
N MET A 1 -10.42 -1.52 -12.69
CA MET A 1 -9.63 -1.72 -11.46
C MET A 1 -8.24 -2.10 -11.93
N HIS A 2 -7.25 -1.21 -11.84
CA HIS A 2 -5.89 -1.54 -12.31
C HIS A 2 -5.18 -2.24 -11.17
N GLU A 3 -5.16 -3.58 -11.23
CA GLU A 3 -4.30 -4.38 -10.36
C GLU A 3 -2.85 -4.14 -10.78
N ILE A 4 -1.96 -3.95 -9.82
CA ILE A 4 -0.53 -4.10 -10.03
C ILE A 4 -0.32 -5.59 -10.34
N HIS A 5 0.35 -5.90 -11.45
CA HIS A 5 0.54 -7.27 -11.91
C HIS A 5 1.94 -7.74 -11.52
N GLN A 6 2.04 -8.80 -10.72
CA GLN A 6 3.31 -9.40 -10.33
C GLN A 6 3.44 -10.79 -10.92
N TYR A 7 4.64 -11.16 -11.30
CA TYR A 7 4.95 -12.36 -12.06
C TYR A 7 6.11 -13.05 -11.39
N ASP A 8 6.29 -14.33 -11.69
CA ASP A 8 7.36 -15.16 -11.15
C ASP A 8 8.69 -14.40 -11.19
N ILE A 9 9.27 -14.14 -10.01
CA ILE A 9 10.55 -13.45 -9.92
C ILE A 9 11.62 -14.48 -10.28
N GLY A 10 11.73 -14.75 -11.57
CA GLY A 10 12.75 -15.62 -12.11
C GLY A 10 14.09 -14.96 -11.94
N TYR A 11 14.74 -15.10 -10.79
CA TYR A 11 16.18 -14.86 -10.69
C TYR A 11 16.87 -16.00 -11.43
N GLU A 12 16.99 -15.94 -12.76
CA GLU A 12 18.01 -16.75 -13.45
C GLU A 12 19.40 -16.12 -13.24
N VAL A 13 19.79 -15.98 -11.98
CA VAL A 13 21.19 -15.86 -11.57
C VAL A 13 21.68 -17.28 -11.33
N ALA A 14 21.90 -18.05 -12.42
CA ALA A 14 22.44 -19.41 -12.42
C ALA A 14 22.05 -20.22 -11.16
N THR A 15 20.75 -20.46 -10.97
CA THR A 15 20.26 -21.17 -9.79
C THR A 15 20.89 -22.55 -9.74
N LEU A 16 21.37 -22.93 -8.57
CA LEU A 16 21.74 -24.30 -8.33
C LEU A 16 20.44 -25.14 -8.38
N PRO A 17 20.39 -26.26 -9.12
CA PRO A 17 19.21 -27.10 -9.12
C PRO A 17 18.89 -27.52 -7.69
N ILE A 18 17.60 -27.65 -7.35
CA ILE A 18 17.20 -28.15 -6.04
C ILE A 18 17.73 -29.57 -5.90
N VAL A 19 18.52 -29.83 -4.85
CA VAL A 19 19.02 -31.17 -4.55
C VAL A 19 18.54 -31.62 -3.18
N SER A 20 18.14 -32.89 -3.11
CA SER A 20 17.90 -33.57 -1.85
C SER A 20 19.16 -34.36 -1.48
N LEU A 21 19.51 -34.34 -0.19
CA LEU A 21 20.54 -35.25 0.30
C LEU A 21 20.08 -36.70 0.11
N PRO A 22 20.99 -37.65 -0.17
CA PRO A 22 20.71 -39.07 -0.14
C PRO A 22 20.04 -39.49 1.17
N ALA A 23 19.09 -40.42 1.10
CA ALA A 23 18.37 -40.91 2.29
C ALA A 23 19.33 -41.52 3.33
N LEU A 24 20.40 -42.17 2.86
CA LEU A 24 21.56 -42.57 3.64
C LEU A 24 22.74 -41.71 3.19
N LEU A 25 23.21 -40.82 4.07
CA LEU A 25 24.38 -39.99 3.81
C LEU A 25 25.51 -40.42 4.75
N ASP A 26 26.41 -41.24 4.24
CA ASP A 26 27.60 -41.74 4.94
C ASP A 26 28.89 -41.43 4.17
N ASP A 27 30.04 -41.79 4.74
CA ASP A 27 31.36 -41.56 4.13
C ASP A 27 31.50 -42.22 2.75
N ALA A 28 30.90 -43.39 2.52
CA ALA A 28 31.01 -44.10 1.26
C ALA A 28 30.28 -43.36 0.14
N VAL A 29 29.05 -42.91 0.42
CA VAL A 29 28.24 -42.11 -0.51
C VAL A 29 28.92 -40.76 -0.82
N VAL A 30 29.47 -40.09 0.20
CA VAL A 30 30.23 -38.85 -0.01
C VAL A 30 31.47 -39.08 -0.86
N LYS A 31 32.25 -40.13 -0.56
CA LYS A 31 33.48 -40.47 -1.32
C LYS A 31 33.17 -40.79 -2.78
N GLU A 32 32.11 -41.54 -3.05
CA GLU A 32 31.66 -41.84 -4.41
C GLU A 32 31.30 -40.54 -5.16
N ARG A 33 30.53 -39.65 -4.53
CA ARG A 33 30.13 -38.40 -5.17
C ARG A 33 31.30 -37.45 -5.40
N MET A 34 32.20 -37.30 -4.42
CA MET A 34 33.43 -36.53 -4.55
C MET A 34 34.30 -37.06 -5.71
N GLY A 35 34.42 -38.39 -5.86
CA GLY A 35 35.19 -39.00 -6.96
C GLY A 35 34.65 -38.67 -8.36
N ARG A 36 33.35 -38.37 -8.48
CA ARG A 36 32.71 -37.96 -9.75
C ARG A 36 32.74 -36.45 -9.99
N SER A 37 33.04 -35.65 -8.97
CA SER A 37 32.91 -34.19 -9.00
C SER A 37 34.05 -33.48 -9.75
N GLY A 38 35.20 -34.13 -9.94
CA GLY A 38 36.41 -33.49 -10.47
C GLY A 38 37.12 -32.53 -9.50
N LEU A 39 36.63 -32.39 -8.26
CA LEU A 39 37.33 -31.63 -7.22
C LEU A 39 38.58 -32.39 -6.75
N THR A 40 39.73 -31.72 -6.79
CA THR A 40 41.00 -32.28 -6.30
C THR A 40 41.30 -31.88 -4.86
N GLN A 41 40.72 -30.77 -4.41
CA GLN A 41 40.85 -30.27 -3.04
C GLN A 41 39.51 -29.71 -2.59
N PHE A 42 39.20 -29.86 -1.30
CA PHE A 42 38.06 -29.20 -0.71
C PHE A 42 38.40 -28.65 0.69
N SER A 43 37.69 -27.61 1.10
CA SER A 43 37.70 -27.12 2.48
C SER A 43 36.28 -26.95 2.99
N LEU A 44 36.08 -27.27 4.28
CA LEU A 44 34.82 -27.01 4.97
C LEU A 44 35.07 -25.96 6.04
N ARG A 45 34.13 -25.04 6.18
CA ARG A 45 34.16 -23.96 7.18
C ARG A 45 32.79 -23.84 7.82
N SER A 46 32.74 -23.29 9.04
CA SER A 46 31.48 -23.04 9.72
C SER A 46 31.64 -21.91 10.74
N VAL A 47 30.55 -21.17 10.97
CA VAL A 47 30.40 -20.31 12.15
C VAL A 47 30.08 -21.23 13.34
N GLY A 48 31.13 -21.70 14.01
CA GLY A 48 31.08 -22.71 15.08
C GLY A 48 31.43 -24.12 14.59
N ASP A 49 31.45 -25.09 15.52
CA ASP A 49 31.83 -26.47 15.22
C ASP A 49 30.86 -27.10 14.22
N LEU A 50 31.33 -27.97 13.32
CA LEU A 50 30.47 -28.78 12.44
C LEU A 50 30.19 -30.13 13.11
N SER A 51 28.94 -30.58 13.07
CA SER A 51 28.64 -31.98 13.34
C SER A 51 29.12 -32.87 12.18
N ASP A 52 29.33 -34.16 12.46
CA ASP A 52 29.75 -35.12 11.43
C ASP A 52 28.75 -35.16 10.26
N GLN A 53 27.44 -35.11 10.56
CA GLN A 53 26.39 -35.11 9.55
C GLN A 53 26.42 -33.86 8.67
N GLU A 54 26.62 -32.68 9.26
CA GLU A 54 26.77 -31.43 8.51
C GLU A 54 28.04 -31.46 7.65
N ALA A 55 29.15 -31.99 8.17
CA ALA A 55 30.37 -32.13 7.41
C ALA A 55 30.20 -33.06 6.20
N LEU A 56 29.49 -34.18 6.35
CA LEU A 56 29.13 -35.07 5.24
C LEU A 56 28.21 -34.38 4.23
N ALA A 57 27.19 -33.65 4.71
CA ALA A 57 26.26 -32.91 3.84
C ALA A 57 26.97 -31.86 3.01
N LEU A 58 27.82 -31.02 3.64
CA LEU A 58 28.57 -29.98 2.94
C LEU A 58 29.52 -30.56 1.90
N LYS A 59 30.24 -31.65 2.20
CA LYS A 59 31.09 -32.34 1.21
C LYS A 59 30.27 -32.84 0.03
N TRP A 60 29.15 -33.51 0.31
CA TRP A 60 28.28 -34.04 -0.73
C TRP A 60 27.73 -32.93 -1.62
N LEU A 61 27.20 -31.86 -1.03
CA LEU A 61 26.66 -30.70 -1.75
C LEU A 61 27.74 -30.01 -2.59
N LEU A 62 28.94 -29.82 -2.04
CA LEU A 62 30.06 -29.24 -2.75
C LEU A 62 30.42 -30.07 -3.99
N ALA A 63 30.43 -31.41 -3.88
CA ALA A 63 30.65 -32.33 -4.99
C ALA A 63 29.49 -32.37 -5.99
N GLU A 64 28.25 -32.37 -5.50
CA GLU A 64 27.03 -32.36 -6.31
C GLU A 64 27.01 -31.15 -7.24
N TYR A 65 27.37 -29.99 -6.70
CA TYR A 65 27.34 -28.73 -7.43
C TYR A 65 28.62 -28.37 -8.17
N ALA A 66 29.68 -29.18 -8.07
CA ALA A 66 30.94 -29.01 -8.80
C ALA A 66 30.86 -29.38 -10.30
N VAL A 67 29.74 -29.10 -10.96
CA VAL A 67 29.52 -29.43 -12.38
C VAL A 67 30.46 -28.58 -13.26
N HIS A 68 30.93 -29.16 -14.38
CA HIS A 68 31.80 -28.47 -15.35
C HIS A 68 31.24 -27.09 -15.75
N GLY A 69 32.07 -26.05 -15.71
CA GLY A 69 31.68 -24.66 -16.07
C GLY A 69 31.42 -23.71 -14.89
N ARG A 70 31.66 -24.15 -13.64
CA ARG A 70 31.46 -23.34 -12.43
C ARG A 70 32.75 -22.85 -11.75
N GLY A 71 33.90 -23.03 -12.41
CA GLY A 71 35.17 -22.51 -11.91
C GLY A 71 35.12 -20.99 -11.70
N ASN A 72 35.71 -20.53 -10.59
CA ASN A 72 35.79 -19.13 -10.16
C ASN A 72 34.43 -18.51 -9.83
N LYS A 73 33.49 -19.30 -9.30
CA LYS A 73 32.17 -18.84 -8.85
C LYS A 73 31.95 -19.13 -7.38
N THR A 74 31.19 -18.26 -6.71
CA THR A 74 30.65 -18.50 -5.38
C THR A 74 29.14 -18.61 -5.49
N PHE A 75 28.53 -19.52 -4.74
CA PHE A 75 27.09 -19.71 -4.66
C PHE A 75 26.69 -19.63 -3.19
N ASN A 76 25.54 -19.03 -2.93
CA ASN A 76 25.00 -18.90 -1.59
C ASN A 76 23.59 -19.51 -1.62
N GLN A 77 23.26 -20.38 -0.65
CA GLN A 77 21.96 -21.05 -0.65
C GLN A 77 21.60 -21.61 0.72
N ILE A 78 20.30 -21.69 1.01
CA ILE A 78 19.79 -22.44 2.16
C ILE A 78 19.70 -23.92 1.79
N LEU A 79 20.72 -24.68 2.17
CA LEU A 79 20.88 -26.08 1.78
C LEU A 79 20.47 -27.05 2.90
N PRO A 80 20.04 -28.27 2.54
CA PRO A 80 19.80 -29.33 3.52
C PRO A 80 21.11 -29.76 4.18
N LEU A 81 21.08 -29.90 5.50
CA LEU A 81 22.21 -30.33 6.34
C LEU A 81 21.95 -31.68 7.02
N GLY A 82 20.75 -32.25 6.82
CA GLY A 82 20.33 -33.53 7.38
C GLY A 82 18.84 -33.76 7.17
N ARG A 83 18.26 -34.74 7.87
CA ARG A 83 16.86 -35.19 7.67
C ARG A 83 15.81 -34.09 7.92
N ALA A 84 16.12 -33.12 8.77
CA ALA A 84 15.26 -31.95 9.04
C ALA A 84 16.05 -30.63 9.18
N ALA A 85 17.38 -30.69 9.16
CA ALA A 85 18.22 -29.50 9.33
C ALA A 85 18.46 -28.81 7.98
N ARG A 86 18.39 -27.49 7.97
CA ARG A 86 18.79 -26.62 6.86
C ARG A 86 19.60 -25.46 7.40
N GLY A 87 20.43 -24.86 6.55
CA GLY A 87 21.14 -23.64 6.92
C GLY A 87 21.73 -22.90 5.72
N PRO A 88 22.08 -21.63 5.89
CA PRO A 88 22.81 -20.85 4.90
C PRO A 88 24.20 -21.44 4.64
N VAL A 89 24.47 -21.78 3.38
CA VAL A 89 25.73 -22.36 2.92
C VAL A 89 26.28 -21.54 1.77
N THR A 90 27.57 -21.19 1.86
CA THR A 90 28.36 -20.66 0.76
C THR A 90 29.18 -21.78 0.11
N LEU A 91 29.05 -22.00 -1.19
CA LEU A 91 29.86 -22.90 -2.01
C LEU A 91 30.73 -22.10 -2.97
N SER A 92 32.04 -22.07 -2.78
CA SER A 92 33.00 -21.38 -3.66
C SER A 92 33.87 -22.36 -4.42
N TYR A 93 34.12 -22.10 -5.70
CA TYR A 93 34.94 -22.94 -6.57
C TYR A 93 36.07 -22.12 -7.20
N GLU A 94 37.31 -22.57 -7.04
CA GLU A 94 38.51 -21.98 -7.64
C GLU A 94 39.26 -23.08 -8.43
N GLY A 95 39.04 -23.11 -9.75
CA GLY A 95 39.47 -24.24 -10.58
C GLY A 95 38.87 -25.57 -10.11
N THR A 96 39.71 -26.51 -9.69
CA THR A 96 39.32 -27.83 -9.13
C THR A 96 39.27 -27.85 -7.60
N LYS A 97 39.34 -26.68 -6.95
CA LYS A 97 39.23 -26.55 -5.50
C LYS A 97 37.83 -26.07 -5.14
N GLY A 98 37.21 -26.70 -4.15
CA GLY A 98 35.91 -26.29 -3.62
C GLY A 98 36.00 -25.85 -2.15
N THR A 99 35.18 -24.89 -1.73
CA THR A 99 35.00 -24.54 -0.32
C THR A 99 33.53 -24.48 0.00
N ALA A 100 33.09 -25.20 1.03
CA ALA A 100 31.75 -25.10 1.59
C ALA A 100 31.81 -24.45 2.96
N THR A 101 31.04 -23.38 3.17
CA THR A 101 30.99 -22.66 4.45
C THR A 101 29.55 -22.67 4.97
N LEU A 102 29.32 -23.25 6.16
CA LEU A 102 28.06 -23.13 6.89
C LEU A 102 28.04 -21.81 7.68
N LEU A 103 27.15 -20.89 7.33
CA LEU A 103 27.09 -19.57 7.96
C LEU A 103 26.23 -19.55 9.23
N GLY A 104 25.46 -20.61 9.48
CA GLY A 104 24.59 -20.76 10.64
C GLY A 104 23.70 -21.98 10.52
N ARG A 105 23.08 -22.36 11.63
CA ARG A 105 22.00 -23.37 11.67
C ARG A 105 20.68 -22.62 11.69
N GLU A 106 19.66 -23.15 11.03
CA GLU A 106 18.34 -22.52 10.84
C GLU A 106 18.27 -21.56 9.64
N LEU A 107 17.04 -21.14 9.30
CA LEU A 107 16.81 -20.17 8.23
C LEU A 107 17.61 -18.89 8.53
N PRO A 108 18.32 -18.33 7.55
CA PRO A 108 19.19 -17.20 7.75
C PRO A 108 18.37 -15.94 7.86
N LEU A 109 17.90 -15.73 9.07
CA LEU A 109 17.13 -14.58 9.45
C LEU A 109 17.66 -13.97 10.76
N GLY A 110 18.67 -14.59 11.37
CA GLY A 110 19.51 -13.96 12.38
C GLY A 110 19.02 -14.07 13.82
N GLY A 111 18.23 -15.09 14.15
CA GLY A 111 17.93 -15.43 15.54
C GLY A 111 16.94 -16.57 15.71
N ALA A 112 16.91 -17.14 16.91
CA ALA A 112 15.87 -18.08 17.31
C ALA A 112 14.47 -17.46 17.11
N PRO A 113 13.41 -18.27 16.89
CA PRO A 113 12.05 -17.76 16.87
C PRO A 113 11.80 -16.92 18.13
N LEU A 114 11.33 -15.68 17.96
CA LEU A 114 11.12 -14.78 19.10
C LEU A 114 10.15 -15.37 20.13
N VAL A 115 9.22 -16.20 19.66
CA VAL A 115 8.13 -16.80 20.42
C VAL A 115 7.76 -18.17 19.83
N ALA A 116 7.21 -19.04 20.68
CA ALA A 116 6.96 -20.44 20.34
C ALA A 116 5.63 -20.68 19.59
N ASP A 117 4.72 -19.70 19.52
CA ASP A 117 3.41 -19.82 18.87
C ASP A 117 3.14 -18.72 17.83
N ASP A 118 2.30 -19.06 16.85
CA ASP A 118 1.96 -18.22 15.70
C ASP A 118 1.12 -17.00 16.10
N GLU A 119 0.14 -17.14 17.00
CA GLU A 119 -0.71 -16.05 17.47
C GLU A 119 0.07 -14.95 18.20
N THR A 120 1.07 -15.31 19.00
CA THR A 120 1.96 -14.33 19.63
C THR A 120 2.83 -13.62 18.60
N LEU A 121 3.30 -14.33 17.56
CA LEU A 121 4.08 -13.72 16.49
C LEU A 121 3.24 -12.77 15.63
N LYS A 122 1.97 -13.12 15.34
CA LYS A 122 1.01 -12.22 14.68
C LYS A 122 0.81 -10.94 15.50
N ARG A 123 0.59 -11.06 16.82
CA ARG A 123 0.46 -9.89 17.71
C ARG A 123 1.71 -9.02 17.72
N HIS A 124 2.91 -9.61 17.70
CA HIS A 124 4.15 -8.85 17.57
C HIS A 124 4.26 -8.12 16.24
N LEU A 125 3.97 -8.78 15.12
CA LEU A 125 3.94 -8.15 13.80
C LEU A 125 2.94 -6.98 13.72
N MET A 126 1.72 -7.19 14.23
CA MET A 126 0.69 -6.14 14.28
C MET A 126 1.11 -4.97 15.16
N ARG A 127 1.77 -5.22 16.30
CA ARG A 127 2.28 -4.17 17.19
C ARG A 127 3.44 -3.40 16.57
N ASP A 128 4.45 -4.12 16.05
CA ASP A 128 5.72 -3.52 15.65
C ASP A 128 5.64 -2.82 14.29
N TYR A 129 4.72 -3.25 13.41
CA TYR A 129 4.52 -2.69 12.07
C TYR A 129 3.14 -2.07 11.84
N SER A 130 2.28 -2.08 12.87
CA SER A 130 0.93 -1.49 12.84
C SER A 130 0.00 -2.05 11.74
N PHE A 131 0.14 -3.32 11.37
CA PHE A 131 -0.84 -3.98 10.49
C PHE A 131 -2.25 -3.94 11.11
N SER A 132 -3.28 -3.76 10.27
CA SER A 132 -4.67 -3.81 10.74
C SER A 132 -5.12 -5.24 11.01
N ALA A 133 -4.63 -6.19 10.22
CA ALA A 133 -4.92 -7.61 10.36
C ALA A 133 -3.80 -8.48 9.75
N ILE A 134 -3.67 -9.69 10.28
CA ILE A 134 -2.90 -10.77 9.68
C ILE A 134 -3.84 -11.97 9.51
N THR A 135 -4.14 -12.35 8.27
CA THR A 135 -5.21 -13.31 7.94
C THR A 135 -4.68 -14.50 7.13
N GLY A 136 -5.42 -15.61 7.13
CA GLY A 136 -5.09 -16.85 6.43
C GLY A 136 -4.25 -17.85 7.25
N ASP A 137 -3.98 -19.00 6.65
CA ASP A 137 -3.34 -20.16 7.30
C ASP A 137 -1.82 -20.04 7.29
N TRP A 138 -1.29 -19.25 8.22
CA TRP A 138 0.15 -19.06 8.39
C TRP A 138 0.77 -20.17 9.26
N SER A 139 1.88 -20.75 8.83
CA SER A 139 2.75 -21.52 9.72
C SER A 139 3.68 -20.61 10.54
N GLN A 140 4.17 -21.12 11.68
CA GLN A 140 5.15 -20.41 12.51
C GLN A 140 6.45 -20.08 11.74
N GLU A 141 6.91 -21.00 10.87
CA GLU A 141 8.10 -20.79 10.05
C GLU A 141 7.92 -19.61 9.09
N GLU A 142 6.77 -19.54 8.40
CA GLU A 142 6.46 -18.45 7.46
C GLU A 142 6.34 -17.10 8.18
N LEU A 143 5.65 -17.03 9.32
CA LEU A 143 5.55 -15.79 10.12
C LEU A 143 6.92 -15.35 10.63
N THR A 144 7.80 -16.31 10.96
CA THR A 144 9.18 -16.01 11.34
C THR A 144 9.93 -15.38 10.17
N LYS A 145 9.77 -15.90 8.94
CA LYS A 145 10.30 -15.30 7.72
C LYS A 145 9.78 -13.88 7.50
N VAL A 146 8.48 -13.67 7.65
CA VAL A 146 7.87 -12.33 7.56
C VAL A 146 8.50 -11.38 8.59
N TYR A 147 8.54 -11.79 9.86
CA TYR A 147 9.08 -10.96 10.93
C TYR A 147 10.49 -10.48 10.65
N TYR A 148 11.36 -11.39 10.24
CA TYR A 148 12.74 -11.05 9.97
C TYR A 148 12.93 -10.28 8.66
N ALA A 149 12.17 -10.59 7.60
CA ALA A 149 12.17 -9.77 6.39
C ALA A 149 11.81 -8.31 6.74
N LEU A 150 10.74 -8.10 7.50
CA LEU A 150 10.30 -6.77 7.90
C LEU A 150 11.29 -6.05 8.83
N ARG A 151 12.18 -6.77 9.55
CA ARG A 151 13.25 -6.12 10.34
C ARG A 151 14.26 -5.38 9.48
N HIS A 152 14.40 -5.75 8.21
CA HIS A 152 15.24 -5.00 7.27
C HIS A 152 14.60 -3.65 6.89
N VAL A 153 13.27 -3.51 7.00
CA VAL A 153 12.59 -2.25 6.70
C VAL A 153 13.05 -1.16 7.68
N LYS A 154 13.66 -0.12 7.12
CA LYS A 154 14.20 0.98 7.91
C LYS A 154 13.08 1.70 8.65
N ALA A 155 13.38 2.22 9.84
CA ALA A 155 12.37 2.84 10.70
C ALA A 155 11.58 3.96 10.00
N ALA A 156 12.23 4.72 9.12
CA ALA A 156 11.60 5.79 8.33
C ALA A 156 10.58 5.29 7.30
N ASP A 157 10.66 4.02 6.88
CA ASP A 157 9.80 3.43 5.85
C ASP A 157 8.66 2.60 6.45
N ARG A 158 8.74 2.25 7.74
CA ARG A 158 7.70 1.49 8.46
C ARG A 158 6.30 2.13 8.44
N PRO A 159 6.13 3.47 8.40
CA PRO A 159 4.82 4.07 8.20
C PRO A 159 4.08 3.58 6.95
N ALA A 160 4.80 3.09 5.93
CA ALA A 160 4.21 2.47 4.75
C ALA A 160 3.35 1.25 5.05
N LEU A 161 3.64 0.54 6.15
CA LEU A 161 2.94 -0.68 6.57
C LEU A 161 1.72 -0.42 7.44
N HIS A 162 1.57 0.81 7.95
CA HIS A 162 0.51 1.14 8.90
C HIS A 162 -0.88 0.90 8.29
N GLY A 163 -1.67 0.10 9.00
CA GLY A 163 -3.03 -0.27 8.64
C GLY A 163 -3.14 -1.31 7.52
N LEU A 164 -2.05 -1.71 6.86
CA LEU A 164 -2.14 -2.76 5.83
C LEU A 164 -2.66 -4.06 6.43
N GLU A 165 -3.39 -4.83 5.62
CA GLU A 165 -3.66 -6.24 5.91
C GLU A 165 -2.56 -7.11 5.30
N LEU A 166 -2.02 -8.05 6.07
CA LEU A 166 -1.11 -9.08 5.57
C LEU A 166 -1.86 -10.42 5.51
N ALA A 167 -2.10 -10.94 4.31
CA ALA A 167 -2.94 -12.12 4.09
C ALA A 167 -2.15 -13.28 3.46
N ARG A 168 -2.28 -14.48 4.04
CA ARG A 168 -1.86 -15.73 3.42
C ARG A 168 -2.96 -16.25 2.50
N VAL A 169 -2.60 -16.63 1.28
CA VAL A 169 -3.54 -17.20 0.31
C VAL A 169 -2.94 -18.44 -0.35
N GLY A 170 -3.75 -19.41 -0.75
CA GLY A 170 -3.21 -20.60 -1.43
C GLY A 170 -2.52 -20.26 -2.76
N GLN A 171 -3.20 -19.45 -3.57
CA GLN A 171 -2.71 -19.02 -4.88
C GLN A 171 -3.20 -17.61 -5.20
N LEU A 172 -2.44 -16.89 -6.02
CA LEU A 172 -2.84 -15.64 -6.65
C LEU A 172 -3.26 -15.90 -8.10
N ALA A 173 -4.17 -15.06 -8.60
CA ALA A 173 -4.59 -15.12 -10.00
C ALA A 173 -3.39 -14.93 -10.92
N ALA A 174 -3.34 -15.69 -12.01
CA ALA A 174 -2.29 -15.52 -13.00
C ALA A 174 -2.25 -14.07 -13.49
N ASP A 175 -1.05 -13.65 -13.80
CA ASP A 175 -0.76 -12.33 -14.34
C ASP A 175 -1.09 -12.25 -15.85
N THR A 176 -0.83 -11.12 -16.53
CA THR A 176 -1.24 -10.97 -17.95
C THR A 176 -0.40 -11.79 -18.94
N GLN A 177 0.68 -12.42 -18.46
CA GLN A 177 1.59 -13.26 -19.25
C GLN A 177 1.44 -14.75 -18.85
N GLY A 178 0.52 -15.08 -17.94
CA GLY A 178 0.21 -16.44 -17.53
C GLY A 178 1.10 -17.01 -16.42
N GLY A 179 2.00 -16.20 -15.83
CA GLY A 179 2.78 -16.57 -14.66
C GLY A 179 1.94 -16.61 -13.37
N HIS A 180 2.38 -17.40 -12.41
CA HIS A 180 1.81 -17.41 -11.06
C HIS A 180 2.46 -16.30 -10.23
N ARG A 181 1.64 -15.45 -9.59
CA ARG A 181 2.18 -14.45 -8.67
C ARG A 181 2.52 -15.07 -7.33
N LEU A 182 3.67 -14.70 -6.81
CA LEU A 182 4.15 -15.15 -5.51
C LEU A 182 3.55 -14.29 -4.40
N ALA A 183 3.66 -12.98 -4.50
CA ALA A 183 2.97 -12.04 -3.62
C ALA A 183 2.18 -11.01 -4.43
N LEU A 184 1.49 -10.12 -3.73
CA LEU A 184 0.81 -8.96 -4.31
C LEU A 184 0.45 -7.91 -3.27
N PHE A 185 1.05 -6.73 -3.40
CA PHE A 185 0.53 -5.50 -2.84
C PHE A 185 -0.58 -4.93 -3.71
N SER A 186 -1.72 -4.62 -3.09
CA SER A 186 -2.85 -4.00 -3.76
C SER A 186 -3.46 -2.90 -2.90
N HIS A 187 -3.73 -1.76 -3.52
CA HIS A 187 -4.57 -0.71 -2.96
C HIS A 187 -5.47 -0.12 -4.05
N VAL A 188 -6.53 0.58 -3.65
CA VAL A 188 -7.37 1.33 -4.58
C VAL A 188 -6.83 2.76 -4.64
N PRO A 189 -6.33 3.25 -5.80
CA PRO A 189 -5.93 4.63 -5.96
C PRO A 189 -7.18 5.50 -6.12
N ASP A 190 -7.71 5.97 -4.99
CA ASP A 190 -8.89 6.84 -4.92
C ASP A 190 -8.61 7.99 -3.94
N PRO A 191 -9.08 9.23 -4.22
CA PRO A 191 -8.87 10.37 -3.33
C PRO A 191 -9.44 10.23 -1.93
N ILE A 192 -10.41 9.33 -1.72
CA ILE A 192 -11.09 9.10 -0.46
C ILE A 192 -11.32 7.60 -0.29
N VAL A 193 -10.25 6.88 0.05
CA VAL A 193 -10.30 5.45 0.34
C VAL A 193 -10.17 5.19 1.84
N GLY A 194 -11.08 4.37 2.38
CA GLY A 194 -11.06 3.98 3.78
C GLY A 194 -10.00 2.92 4.09
N SER A 195 -9.64 2.07 3.11
CA SER A 195 -8.68 0.98 3.26
C SER A 195 -7.26 1.42 2.86
N PRO A 196 -6.25 1.19 3.72
CA PRO A 196 -4.86 1.51 3.42
C PRO A 196 -4.20 0.50 2.46
N GLY A 197 -4.84 -0.63 2.13
CA GLY A 197 -4.32 -1.65 1.21
C GLY A 197 -4.04 -3.00 1.86
N ARG A 198 -3.56 -3.94 1.05
CA ARG A 198 -3.29 -5.33 1.46
C ARG A 198 -2.03 -5.86 0.78
N ILE A 199 -1.24 -6.64 1.51
CA ILE A 199 -0.20 -7.53 0.98
C ILE A 199 -0.73 -8.96 1.05
N ARG A 200 -0.80 -9.64 -0.09
CA ARG A 200 -1.16 -11.06 -0.18
C ARG A 200 0.08 -11.89 -0.49
N VAL A 201 0.22 -13.04 0.16
CA VAL A 201 1.39 -13.93 -0.01
C VAL A 201 0.89 -15.35 -0.32
N ALA A 202 1.22 -15.84 -1.51
CA ALA A 202 0.81 -17.15 -2.03
C ALA A 202 1.72 -18.28 -1.53
N ASP A 203 1.21 -19.53 -1.54
CA ASP A 203 1.98 -20.71 -1.09
C ASP A 203 3.32 -20.86 -1.80
N PRO A 204 3.39 -20.69 -3.13
CA PRO A 204 4.64 -20.84 -3.87
C PRO A 204 5.75 -19.87 -3.42
N THR A 205 5.43 -18.74 -2.76
CA THR A 205 6.44 -17.79 -2.26
C THR A 205 7.48 -18.46 -1.38
N PHE A 206 7.05 -19.35 -0.48
CA PHE A 206 7.93 -20.02 0.46
C PHE A 206 8.59 -21.27 -0.13
N GLU A 207 8.03 -21.80 -1.21
CA GLU A 207 8.65 -22.89 -1.97
C GLU A 207 9.91 -22.40 -2.71
N GLN A 208 9.94 -21.12 -3.10
CA GLN A 208 11.11 -20.47 -3.70
C GLN A 208 12.32 -20.41 -2.76
N ASP A 209 12.15 -20.60 -1.44
CA ASP A 209 13.28 -20.68 -0.50
C ASP A 209 14.18 -21.92 -0.72
N LYS A 210 13.76 -22.83 -1.60
CA LYS A 210 14.59 -23.95 -2.06
C LYS A 210 15.54 -23.53 -3.18
N VAL A 211 15.29 -22.41 -3.84
CA VAL A 211 16.09 -21.87 -4.94
C VAL A 211 17.22 -21.00 -4.38
N ALA A 212 18.41 -21.07 -5.01
CA ALA A 212 19.64 -20.42 -4.52
C ALA A 212 19.57 -18.89 -4.58
N PHE A 213 20.25 -18.21 -3.65
CA PHE A 213 20.35 -16.75 -3.62
C PHE A 213 21.82 -16.27 -3.57
N TYR A 214 22.22 -15.32 -4.41
CA TYR A 214 23.61 -14.86 -4.54
C TYR A 214 24.03 -13.75 -3.55
N GLY A 215 24.71 -14.10 -2.46
CA GLY A 215 25.55 -13.15 -1.73
C GLY A 215 26.97 -13.05 -2.31
N GLN A 216 27.73 -11.99 -2.00
CA GLN A 216 29.19 -12.10 -2.06
C GLN A 216 29.68 -13.01 -0.91
N SER A 217 30.92 -13.51 -0.98
CA SER A 217 31.47 -14.31 0.11
C SER A 217 31.43 -13.51 1.42
N GLY A 218 30.80 -14.08 2.46
CA GLY A 218 30.67 -13.44 3.77
C GLY A 218 29.46 -12.51 3.94
N THR A 219 28.54 -12.42 2.97
CA THR A 219 27.29 -11.67 3.15
C THR A 219 26.19 -12.54 3.75
N VAL A 220 25.21 -11.91 4.40
CA VAL A 220 24.07 -12.60 5.00
C VAL A 220 23.19 -13.12 3.86
N ILE A 221 22.93 -14.43 3.85
CA ILE A 221 22.04 -15.05 2.89
C ILE A 221 20.61 -14.82 3.35
N HIS A 222 19.70 -14.39 2.48
CA HIS A 222 18.28 -14.30 2.82
C HIS A 222 17.48 -15.33 2.02
N PRO A 223 16.36 -15.86 2.56
CA PRO A 223 15.45 -16.69 1.79
C PRO A 223 14.79 -15.86 0.68
N ALA A 224 14.50 -16.47 -0.47
CA ALA A 224 13.86 -15.80 -1.60
C ALA A 224 12.52 -15.14 -1.20
N SER A 225 11.75 -15.80 -0.33
CA SER A 225 10.53 -15.23 0.25
C SER A 225 10.75 -13.89 0.96
N ALA A 226 11.90 -13.67 1.62
CA ALA A 226 12.18 -12.38 2.28
C ALA A 226 12.30 -11.25 1.25
N GLN A 227 12.96 -11.50 0.13
CA GLN A 227 13.07 -10.52 -0.95
C GLN A 227 11.71 -10.24 -1.60
N ILE A 228 10.92 -11.28 -1.89
CA ILE A 228 9.55 -11.16 -2.42
C ILE A 228 8.68 -10.33 -1.47
N LEU A 229 8.73 -10.60 -0.17
CA LEU A 229 8.00 -9.82 0.83
C LEU A 229 8.44 -8.36 0.83
N LEU A 230 9.75 -8.10 0.79
CA LEU A 230 10.30 -6.74 0.76
C LEU A 230 10.03 -6.00 -0.55
N HIS A 231 9.86 -6.72 -1.65
CA HIS A 231 9.38 -6.17 -2.91
C HIS A 231 7.96 -5.60 -2.72
N GLU A 232 7.04 -6.34 -2.08
CA GLU A 232 5.71 -5.82 -1.75
C GLU A 232 5.75 -4.61 -0.81
N VAL A 233 6.68 -4.62 0.15
CA VAL A 233 6.94 -3.45 0.99
C VAL A 233 7.44 -2.28 0.15
N GLY A 234 8.25 -2.51 -0.88
CA GLY A 234 8.66 -1.51 -1.86
C GLY A 234 7.46 -0.80 -2.49
N HIS A 235 6.48 -1.55 -2.99
CA HIS A 235 5.22 -0.97 -3.51
C HIS A 235 4.41 -0.23 -2.44
N ALA A 236 4.38 -0.73 -1.21
CA ALA A 236 3.73 -0.03 -0.10
C ALA A 236 4.43 1.31 0.22
N VAL A 237 5.76 1.33 0.20
CA VAL A 237 6.57 2.54 0.42
C VAL A 237 6.37 3.53 -0.72
N GLU A 238 6.40 3.06 -1.96
CA GLU A 238 6.15 3.85 -3.17
C GLU A 238 4.82 4.61 -3.08
N SER A 239 3.76 3.90 -2.67
CA SER A 239 2.39 4.41 -2.60
C SER A 239 2.01 5.10 -1.28
N LEU A 240 2.96 5.30 -0.34
CA LEU A 240 2.66 5.81 1.00
C LEU A 240 1.90 7.15 0.97
N MET A 241 2.43 8.15 0.26
CA MET A 241 1.85 9.49 0.23
C MET A 241 0.41 9.54 -0.29
N PRO A 242 0.09 9.02 -1.50
CA PRO A 242 -1.29 9.03 -1.98
C PRO A 242 -2.23 8.26 -1.07
N ARG A 243 -1.79 7.16 -0.44
CA ARG A 243 -2.61 6.40 0.51
C ARG A 243 -2.85 7.17 1.81
N SER A 244 -1.83 7.81 2.38
CA SER A 244 -1.97 8.62 3.58
C SER A 244 -2.88 9.82 3.37
N ASP A 245 -2.75 10.51 2.24
CA ASP A 245 -3.62 11.64 1.90
C ASP A 245 -5.06 11.19 1.69
N ALA A 246 -5.28 10.11 0.93
CA ALA A 246 -6.61 9.57 0.71
C ALA A 246 -7.27 9.09 2.01
N ARG A 247 -6.48 8.49 2.90
CA ARG A 247 -6.95 8.02 4.21
C ARG A 247 -7.27 9.17 5.15
N ARG A 248 -6.48 10.26 5.12
CA ARG A 248 -6.78 11.50 5.84
C ARG A 248 -8.08 12.12 5.34
N ASN A 249 -8.26 12.19 4.02
CA ASN A 249 -9.50 12.68 3.42
C ASN A 249 -10.71 11.83 3.83
N ALA A 250 -10.57 10.49 3.86
CA ALA A 250 -11.63 9.60 4.34
C ALA A 250 -11.96 9.82 5.83
N GLY A 251 -10.97 10.13 6.67
CA GLY A 251 -11.17 10.50 8.07
C GLY A 251 -11.97 11.79 8.22
N LEU A 252 -11.58 12.84 7.49
CA LEU A 252 -12.29 14.12 7.48
C LEU A 252 -13.73 13.98 6.96
N ALA A 253 -13.92 13.19 5.89
CA ALA A 253 -15.23 12.86 5.36
C ALA A 253 -16.09 12.14 6.42
N ALA A 254 -15.52 11.18 7.15
CA ALA A 254 -16.22 10.46 8.22
C ALA A 254 -16.62 11.38 9.40
N GLU A 255 -15.71 12.26 9.83
CA GLU A 255 -15.98 13.25 10.88
C GLU A 255 -17.10 14.21 10.47
N SER A 256 -17.15 14.60 9.19
CA SER A 256 -18.18 15.49 8.65
C SER A 256 -19.61 14.95 8.78
N VAL A 257 -19.76 13.63 8.92
CA VAL A 257 -21.05 12.93 9.12
C VAL A 257 -21.16 12.33 10.53
N GLY A 258 -20.35 12.80 11.47
CA GLY A 258 -20.41 12.43 12.89
C GLY A 258 -19.91 11.02 13.22
N ALA A 259 -19.13 10.36 12.35
CA ALA A 259 -18.66 8.98 12.57
C ALA A 259 -17.45 8.85 13.53
N GLY A 260 -17.04 9.95 14.19
CA GLY A 260 -15.88 9.98 15.09
C GLY A 260 -14.53 9.88 14.35
N PRO A 261 -13.41 10.17 15.04
CA PRO A 261 -12.09 10.08 14.45
C PRO A 261 -11.69 8.62 14.29
N TYR A 262 -11.07 8.29 13.15
CA TYR A 262 -10.49 6.97 12.92
C TYR A 262 -8.97 7.04 13.01
N ALA A 263 -8.35 6.10 13.73
CA ALA A 263 -6.89 6.01 13.80
C ALA A 263 -6.27 5.68 12.43
N ALA A 264 -5.00 6.06 12.24
CA ALA A 264 -4.29 5.87 10.96
C ALA A 264 -4.21 4.40 10.51
N ASN A 265 -4.27 3.45 11.43
CA ASN A 265 -4.24 2.01 11.17
C ASN A 265 -5.63 1.36 11.07
N GLN A 266 -6.72 2.13 11.21
CA GLN A 266 -8.09 1.62 11.08
C GLN A 266 -8.62 1.85 9.68
N THR A 267 -9.48 0.96 9.20
CA THR A 267 -10.24 1.16 7.96
C THR A 267 -11.44 2.06 8.23
N VAL A 268 -11.67 3.07 7.39
CA VAL A 268 -12.95 3.81 7.40
C VAL A 268 -13.99 3.00 6.63
N PRO A 269 -15.17 2.72 7.20
CA PRO A 269 -16.20 1.97 6.49
C PRO A 269 -16.70 2.71 5.24
N GLN A 270 -16.95 1.95 4.17
CA GLN A 270 -17.33 2.52 2.88
C GLN A 270 -18.69 3.24 2.93
N GLU A 271 -19.61 2.76 3.77
CA GLU A 271 -20.91 3.36 4.00
C GLU A 271 -20.82 4.76 4.65
N VAL A 272 -19.82 4.97 5.51
CA VAL A 272 -19.56 6.27 6.14
C VAL A 272 -19.03 7.26 5.10
N ILE A 273 -18.10 6.82 4.26
CA ILE A 273 -17.57 7.62 3.13
C ILE A 273 -18.69 7.94 2.14
N ALA A 274 -19.51 6.96 1.76
CA ALA A 274 -20.61 7.14 0.83
C ALA A 274 -21.61 8.19 1.34
N ARG A 275 -21.97 8.14 2.63
CA ARG A 275 -22.82 9.14 3.28
C ARG A 275 -22.20 10.53 3.27
N ALA A 276 -20.88 10.63 3.43
CA ALA A 276 -20.18 11.91 3.38
C ALA A 276 -20.09 12.48 1.94
N LEU A 277 -20.06 11.62 0.92
CA LEU A 277 -20.04 12.03 -0.48
C LEU A 277 -21.42 12.35 -1.05
N ASP A 278 -22.48 11.91 -0.37
CA ASP A 278 -23.86 12.22 -0.69
C ASP A 278 -24.20 13.67 -0.33
N LEU A 279 -24.99 14.32 -1.18
CA LEU A 279 -25.46 15.70 -0.98
C LEU A 279 -26.93 15.65 -0.57
N ARG A 280 -27.24 15.95 0.69
CA ARG A 280 -28.50 15.57 1.34
C ARG A 280 -29.77 16.27 0.83
N TYR A 281 -29.66 17.37 0.08
CA TYR A 281 -30.82 18.20 -0.30
C TYR A 281 -30.93 18.44 -1.81
N THR A 282 -30.58 17.46 -2.65
CA THR A 282 -30.66 17.59 -4.12
C THR A 282 -32.06 17.91 -4.64
N GLU A 283 -33.11 17.37 -4.01
CA GLU A 283 -34.50 17.57 -4.44
C GLU A 283 -35.12 18.88 -3.92
N LEU A 284 -34.44 19.60 -3.03
CA LEU A 284 -34.86 20.91 -2.50
C LEU A 284 -36.26 20.94 -1.83
N THR A 285 -36.89 19.79 -1.58
CA THR A 285 -38.26 19.68 -1.02
C THR A 285 -38.42 20.42 0.31
N GLU A 286 -37.44 20.32 1.20
CA GLU A 286 -37.46 20.98 2.50
C GLU A 286 -37.30 22.50 2.37
N MET A 287 -36.41 22.97 1.48
CA MET A 287 -36.27 24.40 1.16
C MET A 287 -37.56 24.97 0.58
N ASN A 288 -38.19 24.24 -0.34
CA ASN A 288 -39.48 24.60 -0.93
C ASN A 288 -40.58 24.73 0.13
N ALA A 289 -40.59 23.86 1.13
CA ALA A 289 -41.56 23.93 2.23
C ALA A 289 -41.40 25.20 3.08
N LEU A 290 -40.15 25.62 3.36
CA LEU A 290 -39.87 26.85 4.10
C LEU A 290 -40.31 28.10 3.32
N LEU A 291 -40.00 28.14 2.03
CA LEU A 291 -40.43 29.24 1.17
C LEU A 291 -41.97 29.30 1.08
N LYS A 292 -42.62 28.15 0.85
CA LYS A 292 -44.09 28.04 0.83
C LYS A 292 -44.71 28.53 2.14
N LEU A 293 -44.13 28.17 3.29
CA LEU A 293 -44.58 28.64 4.59
C LEU A 293 -44.53 30.19 4.68
N ALA A 294 -43.48 30.83 4.17
CA ALA A 294 -43.39 32.29 4.12
C ALA A 294 -44.52 32.91 3.29
N PHE A 295 -44.78 32.39 2.08
CA PHE A 295 -45.85 32.86 1.20
C PHE A 295 -47.25 32.68 1.82
N GLU A 296 -47.51 31.51 2.40
CA GLU A 296 -48.77 31.21 3.07
C GLU A 296 -48.99 32.12 4.29
N THR A 297 -47.95 32.43 5.05
CA THR A 297 -48.01 33.34 6.20
C THR A 297 -48.39 34.75 5.78
N VAL A 298 -47.72 35.32 4.76
CA VAL A 298 -48.05 36.66 4.24
C VAL A 298 -49.48 36.69 3.68
N THR A 299 -49.89 35.62 2.99
CA THR A 299 -51.25 35.50 2.43
C THR A 299 -52.31 35.45 3.53
N ALA A 300 -52.06 34.70 4.61
CA ALA A 300 -52.96 34.61 5.75
C ALA A 300 -53.09 35.96 6.47
N LEU A 301 -51.99 36.71 6.63
CA LEU A 301 -52.00 38.05 7.21
C LEU A 301 -52.76 39.05 6.36
N GLN A 302 -52.53 39.05 5.04
CA GLN A 302 -53.26 39.94 4.12
C GLN A 302 -54.76 39.70 4.13
N LYS A 303 -55.20 38.45 4.32
CA LYS A 303 -56.62 38.07 4.36
C LYS A 303 -57.27 38.24 5.73
N GLY A 304 -56.52 38.54 6.79
CA GLY A 304 -57.02 38.49 8.17
C GLY A 304 -57.50 37.09 8.57
N SER A 305 -56.86 36.04 8.04
CA SER A 305 -57.27 34.65 8.27
C SER A 305 -57.02 34.20 9.72
N THR A 306 -57.88 33.35 10.26
CA THR A 306 -57.69 32.70 11.56
C THR A 306 -56.47 31.75 11.58
N ASP A 307 -56.04 31.26 10.41
CA ASP A 307 -54.84 30.42 10.27
C ASP A 307 -53.51 31.20 10.40
N ALA A 308 -53.55 32.54 10.38
CA ALA A 308 -52.34 33.36 10.48
C ALA A 308 -51.54 33.08 11.76
N ALA A 309 -52.21 32.77 12.88
CA ALA A 309 -51.56 32.44 14.14
C ALA A 309 -50.74 31.13 14.04
N THR A 310 -51.33 30.07 13.45
CA THR A 310 -50.67 28.78 13.24
C THR A 310 -49.44 28.93 12.35
N LYS A 311 -49.56 29.67 11.24
CA LYS A 311 -48.46 29.90 10.30
C LYS A 311 -47.33 30.73 10.91
N ARG A 312 -47.65 31.73 11.72
CA ARG A 312 -46.67 32.49 12.51
C ARG A 312 -45.93 31.60 13.50
N ALA A 313 -46.62 30.71 14.22
CA ALA A 313 -45.97 29.78 15.13
C ALA A 313 -44.97 28.85 14.42
N ALA A 314 -45.33 28.34 13.23
CA ALA A 314 -44.42 27.54 12.41
C ALA A 314 -43.21 28.36 11.92
N CYS A 315 -43.41 29.62 11.52
CA CYS A 315 -42.32 30.52 11.14
C CYS A 315 -41.38 30.84 12.32
N GLU A 316 -41.93 31.05 13.53
CA GLU A 316 -41.15 31.27 14.75
C GLU A 316 -40.27 30.06 15.06
N ALA A 317 -40.82 28.84 14.93
CA ALA A 317 -40.10 27.59 15.15
C ALA A 317 -38.95 27.38 14.14
N ALA A 318 -39.11 27.83 12.89
CA ALA A 318 -38.08 27.75 11.86
C ALA A 318 -36.92 28.75 12.07
N GLY A 319 -37.10 29.79 12.90
CA GLY A 319 -36.05 30.74 13.26
C GLY A 319 -35.73 31.79 12.20
N GLY A 320 -34.71 32.62 12.46
CA GLY A 320 -34.10 33.50 11.45
C GLY A 320 -35.04 34.55 10.83
N LYS A 321 -34.97 34.74 9.50
CA LYS A 321 -35.88 35.60 8.72
C LYS A 321 -37.34 35.14 8.82
N LEU A 322 -37.61 33.84 8.95
CA LEU A 322 -38.97 33.32 9.18
C LEU A 322 -39.49 33.75 10.56
N ARG A 323 -38.65 33.71 11.61
CA ARG A 323 -39.00 34.27 12.92
C ARG A 323 -39.33 35.76 12.84
N ARG A 324 -38.52 36.55 12.13
CA ARG A 324 -38.82 37.97 11.89
C ARG A 324 -40.12 38.17 11.13
N LEU A 325 -40.42 37.30 10.16
CA LEU A 325 -41.69 37.30 9.42
C LEU A 325 -42.88 37.05 10.35
N ALA A 326 -42.73 36.14 11.31
CA ALA A 326 -43.76 35.85 12.32
C ALA A 326 -44.05 37.07 13.22
N GLN A 327 -43.02 37.85 13.53
CA GLN A 327 -43.06 39.00 14.43
C GLN A 327 -43.42 40.32 13.75
N ALA A 328 -43.44 40.37 12.42
CA ALA A 328 -43.76 41.57 11.65
C ALA A 328 -45.13 42.14 12.07
N SER A 329 -45.12 43.39 12.52
CA SER A 329 -46.33 44.09 12.97
C SER A 329 -47.11 44.72 11.82
N GLN A 330 -46.44 44.97 10.69
CA GLN A 330 -46.99 45.57 9.49
C GLN A 330 -46.92 44.61 8.30
N LEU A 331 -47.94 44.64 7.42
CA LEU A 331 -48.00 43.77 6.24
C LEU A 331 -46.84 44.04 5.26
N ASP A 332 -46.42 45.28 5.12
CA ASP A 332 -45.32 45.65 4.21
C ASP A 332 -43.97 45.11 4.67
N GLU A 333 -43.73 45.08 5.99
CA GLU A 333 -42.54 44.42 6.56
C GLU A 333 -42.57 42.92 6.28
N ALA A 334 -43.73 42.28 6.43
CA ALA A 334 -43.89 40.86 6.15
C ALA A 334 -43.65 40.52 4.67
N ARG A 335 -44.14 41.37 3.76
CA ARG A 335 -43.90 41.24 2.31
C ARG A 335 -42.40 41.37 1.97
N ARG A 336 -41.73 42.38 2.53
CA ARG A 336 -40.28 42.58 2.36
C ARG A 336 -39.48 41.36 2.81
N LEU A 337 -39.78 40.81 4.00
CA LEU A 337 -39.10 39.62 4.53
C LEU A 337 -39.35 38.37 3.68
N ARG A 338 -40.57 38.19 3.16
CA ARG A 338 -40.86 37.12 2.20
C ARG A 338 -40.04 37.28 0.91
N ASP A 339 -39.91 38.50 0.39
CA ASP A 339 -39.14 38.75 -0.84
C ASP A 339 -37.64 38.51 -0.62
N GLU A 340 -37.11 38.86 0.55
CA GLU A 340 -35.75 38.48 0.96
C GLU A 340 -35.57 36.95 1.06
N LEU A 341 -36.53 36.23 1.65
CA LEU A 341 -36.51 34.76 1.71
C LEU A 341 -36.57 34.13 0.32
N GLN A 342 -37.35 34.70 -0.61
CA GLN A 342 -37.39 34.27 -1.99
C GLN A 342 -36.04 34.48 -2.69
N ALA A 343 -35.38 35.61 -2.45
CA ALA A 343 -34.06 35.89 -3.01
C ALA A 343 -33.00 34.92 -2.48
N ASP A 344 -32.97 34.67 -1.16
CA ASP A 344 -32.09 33.69 -0.54
C ASP A 344 -32.34 32.28 -1.11
N TYR A 345 -33.60 31.87 -1.23
CA TYR A 345 -33.98 30.59 -1.82
C TYR A 345 -33.46 30.45 -3.25
N THR A 346 -33.66 31.46 -4.10
CA THR A 346 -33.19 31.45 -5.49
C THR A 346 -31.67 31.35 -5.56
N ALA A 347 -30.94 32.09 -4.71
CA ALA A 347 -29.48 32.00 -4.61
C ALA A 347 -29.04 30.60 -4.19
N LEU A 348 -29.65 30.03 -3.15
CA LEU A 348 -29.31 28.71 -2.63
C LEU A 348 -29.60 27.60 -3.65
N THR A 349 -30.75 27.63 -4.32
CA THR A 349 -31.08 26.70 -5.41
C THR A 349 -30.07 26.77 -6.56
N SER A 350 -29.60 27.98 -6.92
CA SER A 350 -28.54 28.14 -7.91
C SER A 350 -27.25 27.46 -7.45
N LEU A 351 -26.84 27.67 -6.19
CA LEU A 351 -25.63 27.06 -5.63
C LEU A 351 -25.71 25.53 -5.59
N TYR A 352 -26.87 24.95 -5.27
CA TYR A 352 -27.07 23.49 -5.38
C TYR A 352 -26.92 23.00 -6.82
N GLY A 353 -27.49 23.72 -7.79
CA GLY A 353 -27.33 23.42 -9.22
C GLY A 353 -25.87 23.47 -9.66
N ASP A 354 -25.14 24.50 -9.23
CA ASP A 354 -23.71 24.66 -9.52
C ASP A 354 -22.88 23.56 -8.86
N ALA A 355 -23.16 23.24 -7.59
CA ALA A 355 -22.49 22.15 -6.86
C ALA A 355 -22.66 20.80 -7.57
N ILE A 356 -23.89 20.45 -7.97
CA ILE A 356 -24.16 19.22 -8.73
C ILE A 356 -23.43 19.24 -10.07
N LYS A 357 -23.48 20.37 -10.80
CA LYS A 357 -22.79 20.52 -12.09
C LYS A 357 -21.27 20.38 -11.96
N VAL A 358 -20.67 20.98 -10.94
CA VAL A 358 -19.23 20.88 -10.67
C VAL A 358 -18.87 19.46 -10.20
N GLY A 359 -19.68 18.85 -9.35
CA GLY A 359 -19.50 17.45 -8.93
C GLY A 359 -19.50 16.48 -10.12
N ASN A 360 -20.41 16.68 -11.08
CA ASN A 360 -20.50 15.86 -12.29
C ASN A 360 -19.32 16.04 -13.27
N GLN A 361 -18.47 17.05 -13.10
CA GLN A 361 -17.23 17.21 -13.87
C GLN A 361 -16.15 16.20 -13.43
N GLY A 362 -16.27 15.61 -12.24
CA GLY A 362 -15.34 14.60 -11.75
C GLY A 362 -13.89 15.12 -11.71
N ALA A 363 -13.02 14.52 -12.53
CA ALA A 363 -11.59 14.84 -12.56
C ALA A 363 -11.25 16.22 -13.14
N THR A 364 -12.17 16.87 -13.87
CA THR A 364 -11.93 18.19 -14.49
C THR A 364 -12.42 19.36 -13.63
N ALA A 365 -13.06 19.09 -12.49
CA ALA A 365 -13.46 20.13 -11.56
C ALA A 365 -12.24 20.85 -10.95
N SER A 366 -12.29 22.17 -10.93
CA SER A 366 -11.23 23.03 -10.36
C SER A 366 -11.46 23.31 -8.88
N LYS A 367 -10.37 23.66 -8.18
CA LYS A 367 -10.41 24.06 -6.77
C LYS A 367 -11.22 25.34 -6.60
N GLU A 368 -11.12 26.26 -7.57
CA GLU A 368 -11.74 27.57 -7.56
C GLU A 368 -13.27 27.46 -7.62
N GLN A 369 -13.81 26.50 -8.37
CA GLN A 369 -15.26 26.28 -8.46
C GLN A 369 -15.87 25.86 -7.12
N PHE A 370 -15.25 24.89 -6.42
CA PHE A 370 -15.75 24.48 -5.10
C PHE A 370 -15.52 25.55 -4.03
N ALA A 371 -14.40 26.28 -4.09
CA ALA A 371 -14.13 27.40 -3.18
C ALA A 371 -15.18 28.51 -3.33
N HIS A 372 -15.59 28.82 -4.56
CA HIS A 372 -16.66 29.79 -4.82
C HIS A 372 -17.99 29.36 -4.18
N ILE A 373 -18.37 28.08 -4.31
CA ILE A 373 -19.61 27.56 -3.68
C ILE A 373 -19.56 27.72 -2.16
N VAL A 374 -18.42 27.41 -1.52
CA VAL A 374 -18.23 27.59 -0.07
C VAL A 374 -18.39 29.06 0.33
N GLU A 375 -17.77 29.98 -0.42
CA GLU A 375 -17.84 31.42 -0.14
C GLU A 375 -19.27 31.96 -0.27
N GLU A 376 -19.98 31.62 -1.36
CA GLU A 376 -21.34 32.09 -1.59
C GLU A 376 -22.35 31.48 -0.61
N ALA A 377 -22.21 30.19 -0.28
CA ALA A 377 -23.05 29.56 0.74
C ALA A 377 -22.88 30.22 2.11
N GLY A 378 -21.64 30.64 2.45
CA GLY A 378 -21.35 31.38 3.69
C GLY A 378 -22.05 32.74 3.79
N LYS A 379 -22.42 33.36 2.65
CA LYS A 379 -23.16 34.64 2.63
C LYS A 379 -24.65 34.48 2.98
N LEU A 380 -25.19 33.26 2.90
CA LEU A 380 -26.62 32.94 3.12
C LEU A 380 -26.95 32.48 4.55
N GLY A 381 -26.10 32.78 5.53
CA GLY A 381 -26.11 32.22 6.90
C GLY A 381 -27.29 32.57 7.83
N ASP A 382 -28.46 32.93 7.30
CA ASP A 382 -29.68 33.06 8.11
C ASP A 382 -30.07 31.72 8.75
N ALA A 383 -30.62 31.76 9.96
CA ALA A 383 -30.89 30.55 10.74
C ALA A 383 -31.84 29.56 10.02
N CYS A 384 -32.79 30.04 9.20
CA CYS A 384 -33.68 29.14 8.46
C CYS A 384 -32.99 28.42 7.29
N TRP A 385 -31.85 28.92 6.80
CA TRP A 385 -31.07 28.31 5.71
C TRP A 385 -29.84 27.55 6.20
N ARG A 386 -29.53 27.64 7.49
CA ARG A 386 -28.27 27.17 8.07
C ARG A 386 -27.95 25.72 7.72
N GLU A 387 -28.89 24.81 7.87
CA GLU A 387 -28.64 23.38 7.60
C GLU A 387 -28.28 23.12 6.13
N PHE A 388 -28.93 23.80 5.18
CA PHE A 388 -28.64 23.68 3.75
C PHE A 388 -27.26 24.28 3.40
N THR A 389 -26.95 25.47 3.95
CA THR A 389 -25.63 26.09 3.72
C THR A 389 -24.50 25.27 4.32
N GLN A 390 -24.67 24.71 5.53
CA GLN A 390 -23.70 23.82 6.17
C GLN A 390 -23.49 22.54 5.37
N GLU A 391 -24.57 21.97 4.83
CA GLU A 391 -24.49 20.79 3.99
C GLU A 391 -23.73 21.06 2.68
N LEU A 392 -24.01 22.18 1.99
CA LEU A 392 -23.26 22.58 0.80
C LEU A 392 -21.78 22.81 1.07
N VAL A 393 -21.46 23.51 2.17
CA VAL A 393 -20.08 23.78 2.59
C VAL A 393 -19.37 22.47 2.87
N ARG A 394 -19.94 21.62 3.73
CA ARG A 394 -19.42 20.29 4.08
C ARG A 394 -19.10 19.46 2.83
N TRP A 395 -20.09 19.33 1.93
CA TRP A 395 -19.92 18.55 0.72
C TRP A 395 -18.83 19.13 -0.20
N SER A 396 -18.80 20.46 -0.37
CA SER A 396 -17.82 21.14 -1.21
C SER A 396 -16.40 21.04 -0.65
N GLU A 397 -16.23 21.10 0.67
CA GLU A 397 -14.95 20.90 1.35
C GLU A 397 -14.39 19.50 1.11
N ILE A 398 -15.23 18.46 1.16
CA ILE A 398 -14.81 17.09 0.83
C ILE A 398 -14.37 17.00 -0.64
N ARG A 399 -15.08 17.66 -1.56
CA ARG A 399 -14.69 17.69 -2.98
C ARG A 399 -13.41 18.47 -3.22
N LEU A 400 -13.13 19.53 -2.45
CA LEU A 400 -11.85 20.23 -2.49
C LEU A 400 -10.69 19.30 -2.12
N LEU A 401 -10.87 18.42 -1.14
CA LEU A 401 -9.88 17.41 -0.77
C LEU A 401 -9.63 16.42 -1.92
N GLU A 402 -10.69 16.02 -2.64
CA GLU A 402 -10.55 15.17 -3.83
C GLU A 402 -9.75 15.83 -4.95
N VAL A 403 -10.08 17.09 -5.27
CA VAL A 403 -9.39 17.84 -6.32
C VAL A 403 -7.92 18.06 -5.94
N ALA A 404 -7.65 18.42 -4.68
CA ALA A 404 -6.28 18.56 -4.17
C ALA A 404 -5.50 17.26 -4.30
N TRP A 405 -6.09 16.13 -3.88
CA TRP A 405 -5.47 14.82 -4.03
C TRP A 405 -5.19 14.49 -5.50
N ARG A 406 -6.15 14.72 -6.40
CA ARG A 406 -5.98 14.46 -7.84
C ARG A 406 -4.87 15.33 -8.44
N SER A 407 -4.80 16.60 -8.05
CA SER A 407 -3.75 17.51 -8.54
C SER A 407 -2.34 17.06 -8.12
N GLY A 408 -2.20 16.46 -6.95
CA GLY A 408 -0.94 15.93 -6.44
C GLY A 408 -0.59 14.53 -6.98
N HIS A 409 -1.59 13.66 -7.17
CA HIS A 409 -1.38 12.21 -7.33
C HIS A 409 -1.98 11.62 -8.62
N ALA A 410 -3.05 12.19 -9.17
CA ALA A 410 -3.73 11.68 -10.36
C ALA A 410 -3.19 12.37 -11.62
N ARG A 411 -1.96 12.06 -12.02
CA ARG A 411 -1.49 12.45 -13.37
C ARG A 411 -1.99 11.44 -14.40
N LEU A 412 -2.56 11.97 -15.48
CA LEU A 412 -3.12 11.25 -16.62
C LEU A 412 -1.96 10.63 -17.43
N GLU A 413 -1.91 9.29 -17.46
CA GLU A 413 -0.97 8.41 -18.20
C GLU A 413 0.40 8.07 -17.57
N PRO A 414 0.70 6.75 -17.54
CA PRO A 414 -0.01 5.81 -16.67
C PRO A 414 0.17 6.24 -15.21
N ARG A 415 -0.72 5.81 -14.32
CA ARG A 415 -0.83 6.24 -12.90
C ARG A 415 0.45 6.02 -12.07
N ARG A 416 1.50 6.83 -12.32
CA ARG A 416 2.76 6.81 -11.59
C ARG A 416 2.69 7.84 -10.48
N THR A 417 3.03 7.46 -9.25
CA THR A 417 3.16 8.45 -8.19
C THR A 417 4.30 9.42 -8.51
N GLY A 418 4.35 10.58 -7.84
CA GLY A 418 5.48 11.49 -7.97
C GLY A 418 6.82 10.83 -7.64
N ARG A 419 6.81 9.84 -6.74
CA ARG A 419 7.99 9.05 -6.35
C ARG A 419 8.44 8.11 -7.46
N GLU A 420 7.52 7.35 -8.07
CA GLU A 420 7.84 6.51 -9.23
C GLU A 420 8.36 7.36 -10.40
N GLN A 421 7.76 8.52 -10.66
CA GLN A 421 8.22 9.42 -11.72
C GLN A 421 9.66 9.91 -11.49
N ARG A 422 10.00 10.33 -10.27
CA ARG A 422 11.38 10.71 -9.91
C ARG A 422 12.34 9.53 -10.05
N PHE A 423 11.93 8.35 -9.60
CA PHE A 423 12.75 7.15 -9.74
C PHE A 423 13.03 6.83 -11.20
N VAL A 424 12.00 6.82 -12.05
CA VAL A 424 12.17 6.61 -13.50
C VAL A 424 13.04 7.70 -14.13
N ALA A 425 12.84 8.96 -13.75
CA ALA A 425 13.68 10.06 -14.23
C ALA A 425 15.14 9.88 -13.80
N TYR A 426 15.39 9.44 -12.56
CA TYR A 426 16.72 9.15 -12.03
C TYR A 426 17.38 7.99 -12.78
N VAL A 427 16.65 6.88 -12.99
CA VAL A 427 17.09 5.71 -13.78
C VAL A 427 17.49 6.12 -15.19
N ASN A 428 16.64 6.89 -15.87
CA ASN A 428 16.91 7.37 -17.23
C ASN A 428 18.10 8.33 -17.29
N THR A 429 18.18 9.28 -16.35
CA THR A 429 19.25 10.30 -16.30
C THR A 429 20.62 9.66 -16.07
N ASN A 430 20.68 8.62 -15.24
CA ASN A 430 21.92 7.92 -14.92
C ASN A 430 22.21 6.72 -15.83
N GLY A 431 21.40 6.48 -16.86
CA GLY A 431 21.58 5.34 -17.78
C GLY A 431 21.54 3.98 -17.08
N ILE A 432 20.75 3.86 -16.01
CA ILE A 432 20.67 2.63 -15.21
C ILE A 432 19.93 1.58 -16.03
N ARG A 433 20.53 0.40 -16.18
CA ARG A 433 19.90 -0.71 -16.88
C ARG A 433 18.67 -1.20 -16.10
N HIS A 434 17.64 -1.63 -16.81
CA HIS A 434 16.40 -2.13 -16.21
C HIS A 434 16.42 -3.64 -15.95
N ASP A 435 17.50 -4.33 -16.32
CA ASP A 435 17.70 -5.77 -16.17
C ASP A 435 18.25 -6.14 -14.79
N LEU A 436 17.74 -5.50 -13.74
CA LEU A 436 18.09 -5.82 -12.36
C LEU A 436 17.76 -7.27 -12.05
N THR A 437 16.64 -7.76 -12.58
CA THR A 437 16.26 -9.16 -12.62
C THR A 437 15.65 -9.52 -13.97
N PRO A 438 15.54 -10.81 -14.32
CA PRO A 438 14.75 -11.23 -15.48
C PRO A 438 13.30 -10.77 -15.39
N TYR A 439 12.77 -10.67 -14.16
CA TYR A 439 11.46 -10.08 -13.88
C TYR A 439 11.38 -8.62 -14.35
N THR A 440 12.26 -7.73 -13.86
CA THR A 440 12.23 -6.33 -14.30
C THR A 440 12.49 -6.17 -15.79
N THR A 441 13.27 -7.08 -16.40
CA THR A 441 13.48 -7.14 -17.86
C THR A 441 12.18 -7.43 -18.62
N ALA A 442 11.38 -8.41 -18.17
CA ALA A 442 10.12 -8.78 -18.80
C ALA A 442 9.05 -7.67 -18.68
N TYR A 443 9.06 -6.89 -17.59
CA TYR A 443 8.07 -5.83 -17.33
C TYR A 443 8.46 -4.44 -17.84
N PHE A 444 9.74 -4.20 -18.14
CA PHE A 444 10.18 -2.85 -18.49
C PHE A 444 9.52 -2.31 -19.78
N GLN A 445 9.07 -3.19 -20.67
CA GLN A 445 8.36 -2.82 -21.89
C GLN A 445 6.89 -2.44 -21.67
N THR A 446 6.37 -2.52 -20.43
CA THR A 446 4.98 -2.21 -20.08
C THR A 446 4.87 -0.89 -19.30
N SER A 447 3.66 -0.33 -19.20
CA SER A 447 3.41 0.91 -18.44
C SER A 447 3.76 0.84 -16.94
N GLN A 448 3.90 -0.36 -16.37
CA GLN A 448 4.20 -0.63 -14.94
C GLN A 448 5.70 -0.75 -14.62
N ALA A 449 6.57 -0.58 -15.63
CA ALA A 449 8.03 -0.74 -15.53
C ALA A 449 8.72 -0.01 -14.36
N GLY A 450 8.24 1.19 -14.00
CA GLY A 450 8.87 2.03 -12.99
C GLY A 450 8.67 1.51 -11.57
N GLY A 451 7.41 1.22 -11.22
CA GLY A 451 7.03 0.68 -9.91
C GLY A 451 7.68 -0.67 -9.62
N GLU A 452 7.68 -1.59 -10.58
CA GLU A 452 8.30 -2.91 -10.41
C GLU A 452 9.82 -2.81 -10.25
N LEU A 453 10.50 -1.99 -11.06
CA LEU A 453 11.93 -1.75 -10.91
C LEU A 453 12.27 -1.08 -9.57
N TYR A 454 11.42 -0.16 -9.11
CA TYR A 454 11.58 0.48 -7.80
C TYR A 454 11.48 -0.54 -6.66
N ALA A 455 10.41 -1.35 -6.65
CA ALA A 455 10.16 -2.35 -5.63
C ALA A 455 11.27 -3.40 -5.58
N GLU A 456 11.75 -3.81 -6.75
CA GLU A 456 12.86 -4.75 -6.88
C GLU A 456 14.19 -4.17 -6.37
N ALA A 457 14.50 -2.93 -6.74
CA ALA A 457 15.71 -2.26 -6.26
C ALA A 457 15.65 -1.99 -4.75
N PHE A 458 14.46 -1.66 -4.23
CA PHE A 458 14.23 -1.49 -2.80
C PHE A 458 14.45 -2.78 -2.01
N SER A 459 13.93 -3.92 -2.50
CA SER A 459 14.13 -5.20 -1.85
C SER A 459 15.61 -5.61 -1.85
N LEU A 460 16.28 -5.51 -3.00
CA LEU A 460 17.72 -5.79 -3.13
C LEU A 460 18.57 -4.86 -2.27
N TRP A 461 18.25 -3.58 -2.15
CA TRP A 461 18.96 -2.66 -1.26
C TRP A 461 18.95 -3.13 0.20
N LEU A 462 17.85 -3.73 0.64
CA LEU A 462 17.64 -4.15 2.02
C LEU A 462 18.29 -5.49 2.36
N VAL A 463 18.23 -6.46 1.44
CA VAL A 463 18.75 -7.82 1.68
C VAL A 463 20.06 -8.12 0.96
N HIS A 464 20.30 -7.51 -0.20
CA HIS A 464 21.51 -7.73 -1.03
C HIS A 464 22.15 -6.43 -1.54
N PRO A 465 22.52 -5.53 -0.61
CA PRO A 465 23.09 -4.22 -0.92
C PRO A 465 24.30 -4.26 -1.86
N GLU A 466 25.11 -5.31 -1.78
CA GLU A 466 26.28 -5.57 -2.62
C GLU A 466 25.91 -5.94 -4.06
N GLY A 467 24.89 -6.77 -4.26
CA GLY A 467 24.42 -7.16 -5.59
C GLY A 467 23.81 -5.97 -6.33
N LEU A 468 23.06 -5.13 -5.60
CA LEU A 468 22.57 -3.87 -6.15
C LEU A 468 23.71 -2.92 -6.55
N ALA A 469 24.78 -2.85 -5.75
CA ALA A 469 25.93 -2.01 -6.05
C ALA A 469 26.76 -2.52 -7.24
N GLU A 470 26.87 -3.84 -7.41
CA GLU A 470 27.54 -4.47 -8.56
C GLU A 470 26.75 -4.23 -9.86
N HIS A 471 25.41 -4.28 -9.79
CA HIS A 471 24.54 -3.93 -10.91
C HIS A 471 24.59 -2.45 -11.25
N SER A 472 24.40 -1.59 -10.24
CA SER A 472 24.38 -0.13 -10.41
C SER A 472 24.76 0.59 -9.11
N PRO A 473 26.00 1.10 -8.99
CA PRO A 473 26.41 1.92 -7.85
C PRO A 473 25.53 3.17 -7.67
N ALA A 474 25.04 3.74 -8.77
CA ALA A 474 24.15 4.90 -8.74
C ALA A 474 22.78 4.56 -8.15
N LEU A 475 22.25 3.37 -8.47
CA LEU A 475 20.98 2.88 -7.89
C LEU A 475 21.14 2.62 -6.40
N ARG A 476 22.28 2.07 -5.98
CA ARG A 476 22.59 1.89 -4.56
C ARG A 476 22.65 3.23 -3.82
N ALA A 477 23.37 4.22 -4.37
CA ALA A 477 23.48 5.56 -3.79
C ALA A 477 22.11 6.24 -3.63
N TYR A 478 21.20 6.06 -4.61
CA TYR A 478 19.82 6.60 -4.53
C TYR A 478 19.09 6.19 -3.24
N PHE A 479 19.24 4.93 -2.83
CA PHE A 479 18.65 4.44 -1.57
C PHE A 479 19.46 4.83 -0.33
N ASP A 480 20.79 4.73 -0.38
CA ASP A 480 21.67 5.09 0.75
C ASP A 480 21.54 6.56 1.16
N ASP A 481 21.45 7.46 0.18
CA ASP A 481 21.28 8.90 0.38
C ASP A 481 19.84 9.28 0.76
N GLY A 482 18.92 8.32 0.73
CA GLY A 482 17.51 8.55 1.04
C GLY A 482 16.74 9.31 -0.02
N GLN A 483 17.25 9.44 -1.25
CA GLN A 483 16.57 10.15 -2.35
C GLN A 483 15.20 9.55 -2.64
N TYR A 484 15.05 8.23 -2.47
CA TYR A 484 13.76 7.52 -2.60
C TYR A 484 12.65 8.04 -1.67
N ARG A 485 13.00 8.73 -0.58
CA ARG A 485 12.04 9.29 0.40
C ARG A 485 11.68 10.74 0.14
N GLN A 486 12.43 11.44 -0.72
CA GLN A 486 12.12 12.84 -1.02
C GLN A 486 10.76 12.88 -1.72
N ASP A 487 9.85 13.73 -1.25
CA ASP A 487 8.55 13.96 -1.88
C ASP A 487 8.67 14.99 -3.03
N ALA A 488 7.63 15.12 -3.85
CA ALA A 488 7.57 16.12 -4.93
C ALA A 488 7.08 17.47 -4.40
#